data_AF-A8XIS9-F1
#
_entry.id   AF-A8XIS9-F1
#
_cell.length_a   1.000
_cell.length_b   1.000
_cell.length_c   1.000
_cell.angle_alpha   90.00
_cell.angle_beta   90.00
_cell.angle_gamma   90.00
#
_symmetry.space_group_name_H-M   'P 1'
#
loop_
_entity.id
_entity.type
_entity.pdbx_description
1 polymer ?
#
loop_
_entity_poly.entity_id
_entity_poly.type
_entity_poly.pdbx_seq_one_letter_code
_entity_poly.pdbx_strand_id
1 'polypeptide(L)'
;MKNSIFLIFFCIFSCFSKFSTGQNDFPDCDPKCVFQIGNLTSKSIGSFPKKCSKVCSKIYIDETAKLSAEQLKYVFKDMKTLKGRLEIVHTSYKNLNFLAGLQAIEANTSSVTISGNPGLEELGLTNLTSINGTFFVTFNAKLKRLKLPNLKNAQLHSPYSFTPAVSFGSNSPKFCMTLQEAKIFLNFRKINSFMFDSKVCKPGNPTKKICVAPKIGCENLVGDLKIGPKFDFKKVKSLKFLYGSLIVKNSNLTDFKVFENLLEIVQLNTTKLAIDVQDNKKLQSAMFPKLQRIYTDHMIGASFKNNHNSLKFDFNACFSIRNVVGGQYNHFSTRFDDLSCEDMERLKKPNGGK
;
A
#
# COMPACT_ATOMS: atom_id res chain seq x y z
N MET A 1 -22.60 -20.79 8.03
CA MET A 1 -21.18 -20.36 7.93
C MET A 1 -21.02 -18.90 8.40
N LYS A 2 -21.17 -18.64 9.70
CA LYS A 2 -20.97 -17.30 10.30
C LYS A 2 -20.11 -17.32 11.58
N ASN A 3 -19.64 -18.48 12.02
CA ASN A 3 -18.98 -18.64 13.33
C ASN A 3 -17.49 -19.00 13.27
N SER A 4 -16.87 -19.09 12.09
CA SER A 4 -15.42 -19.39 11.97
C SER A 4 -14.52 -18.16 11.75
N ILE A 5 -15.10 -16.97 11.55
CA ILE A 5 -14.34 -15.71 11.39
C ILE A 5 -14.03 -15.07 12.76
N PHE A 6 -14.78 -15.42 13.81
CA PHE A 6 -14.60 -14.86 15.14
C PHE A 6 -13.43 -15.49 15.92
N LEU A 7 -12.98 -16.69 15.52
CA LEU A 7 -11.92 -17.45 16.21
C LEU A 7 -10.50 -17.11 15.75
N ILE A 8 -10.32 -16.41 14.62
CA ILE A 8 -9.00 -15.92 14.18
C ILE A 8 -8.68 -14.54 14.82
N PHE A 9 -9.68 -13.85 15.36
CA PHE A 9 -9.50 -12.52 15.98
C PHE A 9 -9.12 -12.55 17.46
N PHE A 10 -9.16 -13.72 18.13
CA PHE A 10 -8.88 -13.83 19.57
C PHE A 10 -7.42 -14.22 19.91
N CYS A 11 -6.58 -14.58 18.93
CA CYS A 11 -5.16 -14.89 19.19
C CYS A 11 -4.23 -13.65 19.21
N ILE A 12 -4.77 -12.43 19.12
CA ILE A 12 -3.97 -11.19 19.18
C ILE A 12 -3.92 -10.61 20.61
N PHE A 13 -4.67 -11.17 21.57
CA PHE A 13 -4.82 -10.56 22.90
C PHE A 13 -4.22 -11.31 24.10
N SER A 14 -3.43 -12.38 23.90
CA SER A 14 -2.88 -13.17 25.02
C SER A 14 -1.37 -13.43 24.95
N CYS A 15 -0.56 -12.42 24.58
CA CYS A 15 0.87 -12.44 24.91
C CYS A 15 1.51 -11.04 24.93
N PHE A 16 0.96 -10.09 25.68
CA PHE A 16 1.69 -8.88 26.09
C PHE A 16 1.39 -8.52 27.55
N SER A 17 1.62 -9.48 28.43
CA SER A 17 1.91 -9.20 29.85
C SER A 17 3.38 -9.54 30.11
N LYS A 18 4.28 -8.80 29.45
CA LYS A 18 5.61 -8.57 30.01
C LYS A 18 5.66 -7.13 30.48
N PHE A 19 5.33 -6.95 31.75
CA PHE A 19 5.82 -5.82 32.54
C PHE A 19 7.33 -5.76 32.33
N SER A 20 7.81 -4.64 31.79
CA SER A 20 9.23 -4.41 31.55
C SER A 20 9.98 -4.43 32.87
N THR A 21 10.93 -5.36 32.99
CA THR A 21 11.98 -5.33 34.00
C THR A 21 12.96 -4.22 33.64
N GLY A 22 12.88 -3.06 34.31
CA GLY A 22 13.97 -2.10 34.61
C GLY A 22 14.98 -1.65 33.55
N GLN A 23 14.89 -2.08 32.29
CA GLN A 23 15.89 -1.81 31.26
C GLN A 23 15.46 -0.61 30.43
N ASN A 24 16.37 0.36 30.27
CA ASN A 24 16.11 1.54 29.45
C ASN A 24 15.98 1.10 27.98
N ASP A 25 14.76 1.12 27.44
CA ASP A 25 14.45 0.84 26.03
C ASP A 25 15.17 1.79 25.06
N PHE A 26 15.75 2.88 25.56
CA PHE A 26 16.36 3.96 24.79
C PHE A 26 17.72 4.38 25.38
N PRO A 27 18.76 3.53 25.32
CA PRO A 27 20.07 3.82 25.93
C PRO A 27 20.77 5.04 25.31
N ASP A 28 20.56 5.33 24.02
CA ASP A 28 21.21 6.46 23.33
C ASP A 28 20.45 7.79 23.43
N CYS A 29 19.44 7.88 24.29
CA CYS A 29 18.61 9.08 24.43
C CYS A 29 18.96 9.84 25.70
N ASP A 30 18.90 11.19 25.63
CA ASP A 30 18.95 12.03 26.82
C ASP A 30 17.84 11.61 27.78
N PRO A 31 18.16 11.15 29.01
CA PRO A 31 17.18 10.69 29.99
C PRO A 31 16.06 11.72 30.26
N LYS A 32 16.33 13.02 30.16
CA LYS A 32 15.32 14.08 30.34
C LYS A 32 14.30 14.15 29.20
N CYS A 33 14.61 13.53 28.07
CA CYS A 33 13.75 13.46 26.88
C CYS A 33 13.17 12.07 26.64
N VAL A 34 13.30 11.16 27.61
CA VAL A 34 12.68 9.83 27.57
C VAL A 34 11.35 9.84 28.30
N PHE A 35 10.29 9.39 27.64
CA PHE A 35 8.99 9.14 28.27
C PHE A 35 8.76 7.63 28.37
N GLN A 36 9.19 7.05 29.49
CA GLN A 36 9.16 5.59 29.73
C GLN A 36 7.74 5.03 29.91
N ILE A 37 6.83 5.83 30.48
CA ILE A 37 5.45 5.38 30.78
C ILE A 37 4.74 4.93 29.50
N GLY A 38 4.99 5.63 28.38
CA GLY A 38 4.47 5.32 27.05
C GLY A 38 2.97 5.62 26.89
N ASN A 39 2.14 5.08 27.78
CA ASN A 39 0.71 5.33 27.82
C ASN A 39 0.42 6.78 28.26
N LEU A 40 -0.16 7.59 27.37
CA LEU A 40 -0.46 8.99 27.61
C LEU A 40 -1.92 9.16 28.03
N THR A 41 -2.12 9.54 29.28
CA THR A 41 -3.44 9.75 29.91
C THR A 41 -3.44 11.07 30.68
N SER A 42 -4.61 11.48 31.18
CA SER A 42 -4.72 12.60 32.13
C SER A 42 -3.76 12.52 33.33
N LYS A 43 -3.34 11.32 33.75
CA LYS A 43 -2.40 11.12 34.86
C LYS A 43 -0.93 11.23 34.44
N SER A 44 -0.58 10.76 33.25
CA SER A 44 0.82 10.67 32.79
C SER A 44 1.27 11.84 31.92
N ILE A 45 0.34 12.64 31.39
CA ILE A 45 0.63 13.79 30.52
C ILE A 45 1.51 14.86 31.18
N GLY A 46 1.47 14.96 32.52
CA GLY A 46 2.32 15.86 33.29
C GLY A 46 3.82 15.54 33.16
N SER A 47 4.16 14.27 33.01
CA SER A 47 5.53 13.76 32.94
C SER A 47 6.12 13.73 31.53
N PHE A 48 5.36 14.14 30.52
CA PHE A 48 5.86 14.19 29.15
C PHE A 48 6.95 15.28 28.99
N PRO A 49 8.07 15.01 28.29
CA PRO A 49 9.18 15.95 28.17
C PRO A 49 8.90 17.08 27.15
N LYS A 50 8.18 18.10 27.61
CA LYS A 50 7.66 19.20 26.77
C LYS A 50 8.72 20.12 26.15
N LYS A 51 9.97 20.12 26.64
CA LYS A 51 11.06 21.00 26.15
C LYS A 51 12.03 20.28 25.20
N CYS A 52 11.72 19.07 24.78
CA CYS A 52 12.60 18.23 23.97
C CYS A 52 12.20 18.23 22.51
N SER A 53 13.15 18.58 21.63
CA SER A 53 12.93 18.48 20.18
C SER A 53 12.92 17.03 19.68
N LYS A 54 13.69 16.14 20.33
CA LYS A 54 13.70 14.70 20.07
C LYS A 54 13.25 14.00 21.34
N VAL A 55 12.17 13.24 21.25
CA VAL A 55 11.60 12.48 22.36
C VAL A 55 11.77 11.00 22.07
N CYS A 56 12.20 10.23 23.07
CA CYS A 56 12.32 8.78 22.97
C CYS A 56 11.22 8.13 23.79
N SER A 57 10.31 7.42 23.11
CA SER A 57 9.14 6.85 23.75
C SER A 57 8.39 5.85 22.87
N LYS A 58 7.62 4.97 23.52
CA LYS A 58 6.57 4.17 22.90
C LYS A 58 5.22 4.84 23.26
N ILE A 59 4.89 5.92 22.57
CA ILE A 59 3.68 6.71 22.82
C ILE A 59 2.45 5.87 22.44
N TYR A 60 1.55 5.68 23.40
CA TYR A 60 0.28 5.00 23.21
C TYR A 60 -0.86 5.91 23.70
N ILE A 61 -1.85 6.16 22.83
CA ILE A 61 -3.04 6.96 23.10
C ILE A 61 -4.26 6.15 22.67
N ASP A 62 -5.19 5.92 23.59
CA ASP A 62 -6.45 5.26 23.30
C ASP A 62 -7.68 6.01 23.85
N GLU A 63 -8.86 5.40 23.80
CA GLU A 63 -10.10 5.95 24.32
C GLU A 63 -10.06 6.26 25.82
N THR A 64 -9.18 5.61 26.59
CA THR A 64 -9.05 5.79 28.04
C THR A 64 -8.20 7.01 28.40
N ALA A 65 -7.47 7.58 27.44
CA ALA A 65 -6.58 8.73 27.66
C ALA A 65 -7.31 9.92 28.30
N LYS A 66 -8.56 10.17 27.90
CA LYS A 66 -9.39 11.32 28.31
C LYS A 66 -8.65 12.67 28.13
N LEU A 67 -7.96 12.81 26.99
CA LEU A 67 -7.21 14.01 26.62
C LEU A 67 -7.89 14.74 25.45
N SER A 68 -7.88 16.06 25.47
CA SER A 68 -8.33 16.86 24.33
C SER A 68 -7.21 17.03 23.30
N ALA A 69 -7.57 17.34 22.05
CA ALA A 69 -6.59 17.63 21.00
C ALA A 69 -5.70 18.83 21.36
N GLU A 70 -6.22 19.82 22.08
CA GLU A 70 -5.51 21.01 22.56
C GLU A 70 -4.47 20.65 23.61
N GLN A 71 -4.81 19.76 24.55
CA GLN A 71 -3.85 19.27 25.54
C GLN A 71 -2.69 18.52 24.87
N LEU A 72 -3.00 17.64 23.91
CA LEU A 72 -1.99 16.93 23.13
C LEU A 72 -1.13 17.90 22.30
N LYS A 73 -1.75 18.88 21.66
CA LYS A 73 -1.04 19.89 20.86
C LYS A 73 -0.07 20.69 21.71
N TYR A 74 -0.47 21.07 22.92
CA TYR A 74 0.41 21.75 23.87
C TYR A 74 1.59 20.87 24.29
N VAL A 75 1.35 19.59 24.55
CA VAL A 75 2.37 18.65 25.03
C VAL A 75 3.38 18.27 23.94
N PHE A 76 2.94 18.15 22.69
CA PHE A 76 3.80 17.80 21.56
C PHE A 76 4.39 19.00 20.82
N LYS A 77 4.14 20.24 21.27
CA LYS A 77 4.47 21.46 20.53
C LYS A 77 5.93 21.56 20.08
N ASP A 78 6.86 21.11 20.93
CA ASP A 78 8.30 21.21 20.68
C ASP A 78 8.87 19.91 20.09
N MET A 79 8.12 18.81 20.10
CA MET A 79 8.56 17.52 19.60
C MET A 79 8.59 17.50 18.06
N LYS A 80 9.79 17.43 17.50
CA LYS A 80 10.03 17.30 16.05
C LYS A 80 10.40 15.89 15.63
N THR A 81 11.04 15.13 16.52
CA THR A 81 11.44 13.75 16.24
C THR A 81 10.95 12.82 17.35
N LEU A 82 10.29 11.74 16.96
CA LEU A 82 9.97 10.63 17.85
C LEU A 82 10.89 9.45 17.54
N LYS A 83 11.76 9.06 18.49
CA LYS A 83 12.50 7.80 18.43
C LYS A 83 11.73 6.75 19.23
N GLY A 84 11.22 5.74 18.56
CA GLY A 84 10.37 4.71 19.15
C GLY A 84 9.06 4.55 18.39
N ARG A 85 7.95 4.44 19.11
CA ARG A 85 6.66 4.00 18.54
C ARG A 85 5.56 5.03 18.82
N LEU A 86 4.67 5.20 17.85
CA LEU A 86 3.42 5.96 17.96
C LEU A 86 2.23 5.05 17.71
N GLU A 87 1.40 4.88 18.72
CA GLU A 87 0.15 4.11 18.65
C GLU A 87 -1.03 5.01 19.04
N ILE A 88 -1.99 5.16 18.12
CA ILE A 88 -3.23 5.93 18.33
C ILE A 88 -4.39 5.04 17.94
N VAL A 89 -5.10 4.51 18.94
CA VAL A 89 -6.03 3.40 18.76
C VAL A 89 -7.39 3.75 19.37
N HIS A 90 -8.50 3.43 18.69
CA HIS A 90 -9.86 3.57 19.24
C HIS A 90 -10.25 4.98 19.76
N THR A 91 -9.55 6.03 19.33
CA THR A 91 -9.84 7.41 19.74
C THR A 91 -10.97 8.04 18.92
N SER A 92 -11.52 9.15 19.43
CA SER A 92 -12.59 9.92 18.78
C SER A 92 -12.11 11.15 18.00
N TYR A 93 -10.79 11.35 17.86
CA TYR A 93 -10.24 12.52 17.18
C TYR A 93 -10.60 12.56 15.69
N LYS A 94 -10.92 13.75 15.17
CA LYS A 94 -11.18 13.95 13.73
C LYS A 94 -9.92 13.99 12.87
N ASN A 95 -8.80 14.39 13.46
CA ASN A 95 -7.48 14.44 12.83
C ASN A 95 -6.39 14.34 13.91
N LEU A 96 -5.13 14.20 13.49
CA LEU A 96 -3.95 14.15 14.36
C LEU A 96 -3.12 15.43 14.26
N ASN A 97 -3.73 16.59 14.01
CA ASN A 97 -3.02 17.87 13.86
C ASN A 97 -2.31 18.31 15.15
N PHE A 98 -2.61 17.70 16.29
CA PHE A 98 -1.81 17.85 17.51
C PHE A 98 -0.37 17.33 17.36
N LEU A 99 -0.09 16.54 16.31
CA LEU A 99 1.25 16.11 15.88
C LEU A 99 1.75 16.87 14.63
N ALA A 100 1.12 17.97 14.22
CA ALA A 100 1.52 18.70 13.01
C ALA A 100 2.97 19.21 13.05
N GLY A 101 3.56 19.38 14.23
CA GLY A 101 4.97 19.75 14.42
C GLY A 101 5.97 18.60 14.19
N LEU A 102 5.50 17.34 14.17
CA LEU A 102 6.34 16.16 14.03
C LEU A 102 6.95 16.08 12.62
N GLN A 103 8.27 15.95 12.55
CA GLN A 103 9.07 15.94 11.32
C GLN A 103 9.64 14.57 10.98
N ALA A 104 9.96 13.75 12.00
CA ALA A 104 10.54 12.44 11.80
C ALA A 104 10.06 11.41 12.83
N ILE A 105 9.89 10.17 12.37
CA ILE A 105 9.69 9.01 13.22
C ILE A 105 10.82 8.02 12.95
N GLU A 106 11.57 7.68 13.99
CA GLU A 106 12.72 6.79 13.96
C GLU A 106 12.43 5.54 14.79
N ALA A 107 12.18 4.40 14.14
CA ALA A 107 12.03 3.12 14.83
C ALA A 107 12.94 2.05 14.21
N ASN A 108 13.46 1.17 15.07
CA ASN A 108 14.20 -0.03 14.66
C ASN A 108 13.27 -1.21 14.35
N THR A 109 12.00 -1.13 14.78
CA THR A 109 11.00 -2.19 14.61
C THR A 109 9.63 -1.58 14.25
N SER A 110 8.66 -1.62 15.16
CA SER A 110 7.32 -1.06 14.90
C SER A 110 7.30 0.44 15.15
N SER A 111 6.86 1.23 14.16
CA SER A 111 6.93 2.69 14.22
C SER A 111 5.58 3.36 14.43
N VAL A 112 4.61 3.11 13.55
CA VAL A 112 3.31 3.82 13.58
C VAL A 112 2.17 2.83 13.43
N THR A 113 1.22 2.91 14.38
CA THR A 113 -0.07 2.23 14.33
C THR A 113 -1.19 3.23 14.60
N ILE A 114 -2.03 3.48 13.60
CA ILE A 114 -3.22 4.34 13.72
C ILE A 114 -4.43 3.48 13.35
N SER A 115 -5.10 2.94 14.36
CA SER A 115 -6.08 1.87 14.16
C SER A 115 -7.42 2.12 14.85
N GLY A 116 -8.52 1.79 14.17
CA GLY A 116 -9.82 1.73 14.82
C GLY A 116 -10.35 3.08 15.32
N ASN A 117 -9.94 4.20 14.74
CA ASN A 117 -10.41 5.53 15.15
C ASN A 117 -11.62 5.94 14.30
N PRO A 118 -12.87 5.73 14.76
CA PRO A 118 -14.08 5.89 13.93
C PRO A 118 -14.35 7.35 13.53
N GLY A 119 -13.83 8.32 14.28
CA GLY A 119 -13.97 9.75 14.01
C GLY A 119 -12.95 10.32 13.03
N LEU A 120 -11.86 9.59 12.76
CA LEU A 120 -10.68 10.10 12.05
C LEU A 120 -10.95 10.28 10.56
N GLU A 121 -10.80 11.50 10.05
CA GLU A 121 -11.04 11.84 8.63
C GLU A 121 -9.75 12.04 7.82
N GLU A 122 -8.70 12.50 8.48
CA GLU A 122 -7.34 12.65 7.92
C GLU A 122 -6.29 12.50 9.02
N LEU A 123 -5.05 12.10 8.69
CA LEU A 123 -3.98 12.11 9.71
C LEU A 123 -3.51 13.54 9.97
N GLY A 124 -3.13 14.27 8.91
CA GLY A 124 -2.74 15.68 9.04
C GLY A 124 -1.35 15.90 9.63
N LEU A 125 -0.42 14.95 9.46
CA LEU A 125 0.97 15.08 9.89
C LEU A 125 1.75 15.91 8.85
N THR A 126 1.42 17.20 8.75
CA THR A 126 1.82 18.06 7.63
C THR A 126 3.32 18.32 7.56
N ASN A 127 4.04 18.29 8.67
CA ASN A 127 5.48 18.52 8.69
C ASN A 127 6.31 17.23 8.63
N LEU A 128 5.67 16.06 8.58
CA LEU A 128 6.38 14.78 8.57
C LEU A 128 7.15 14.63 7.26
N THR A 129 8.47 14.48 7.37
CA THR A 129 9.39 14.38 6.23
C THR A 129 9.99 12.99 6.06
N SER A 130 10.15 12.25 7.16
CA SER A 130 10.72 10.90 7.14
C SER A 130 10.07 9.94 8.12
N ILE A 131 9.93 8.69 7.69
CA ILE A 131 9.46 7.57 8.52
C ILE A 131 10.46 6.42 8.41
N ASN A 132 10.78 5.78 9.53
CA ASN A 132 11.55 4.55 9.60
C ASN A 132 10.82 3.51 10.46
N GLY A 133 10.71 2.26 9.98
CA GLY A 133 10.00 1.14 10.63
C GLY A 133 8.65 0.82 9.96
N THR A 134 7.73 0.18 10.69
CA THR A 134 6.41 -0.19 10.15
C THR A 134 5.43 0.97 10.12
N PHE A 135 4.56 1.07 9.12
CA PHE A 135 3.54 2.14 9.03
C PHE A 135 2.14 1.59 8.74
N PHE A 136 1.30 1.52 9.78
CA PHE A 136 -0.04 0.93 9.72
C PHE A 136 -1.12 1.96 9.98
N VAL A 137 -2.07 2.05 9.04
CA VAL A 137 -3.26 2.89 9.15
C VAL A 137 -4.47 2.05 8.74
N THR A 138 -5.17 1.49 9.73
CA THR A 138 -6.16 0.45 9.49
C THR A 138 -7.46 0.69 10.28
N PHE A 139 -8.59 0.16 9.80
CA PHE A 139 -9.86 0.20 10.54
C PHE A 139 -10.37 1.62 10.89
N ASN A 140 -9.98 2.66 10.15
CA ASN A 140 -10.46 4.03 10.35
C ASN A 140 -11.58 4.33 9.36
N ALA A 141 -12.82 3.99 9.71
CA ALA A 141 -13.96 3.97 8.78
C ALA A 141 -14.28 5.31 8.08
N LYS A 142 -13.90 6.46 8.67
CA LYS A 142 -14.09 7.80 8.10
C LYS A 142 -12.84 8.39 7.43
N LEU A 143 -11.69 7.70 7.49
CA LEU A 143 -10.42 8.24 7.02
C LEU A 143 -10.42 8.33 5.50
N LYS A 144 -10.29 9.53 4.94
CA LYS A 144 -10.31 9.79 3.50
C LYS A 144 -8.92 10.04 2.94
N ARG A 145 -7.98 10.56 3.73
CA ARG A 145 -6.64 10.98 3.28
C ARG A 145 -5.59 10.77 4.38
N LEU A 146 -4.35 10.49 3.98
CA LEU A 146 -3.21 10.55 4.91
C LEU A 146 -2.82 12.00 5.20
N LYS A 147 -2.71 12.85 4.16
CA LYS A 147 -2.32 14.26 4.25
C LYS A 147 -0.89 14.41 4.79
N LEU A 148 0.05 13.82 4.06
CA LEU A 148 1.49 13.86 4.33
C LEU A 148 2.25 14.62 3.22
N PRO A 149 1.96 15.91 2.98
CA PRO A 149 2.45 16.66 1.82
C PRO A 149 3.99 16.80 1.79
N ASN A 150 4.63 16.84 2.96
CA ASN A 150 6.06 17.03 3.08
C ASN A 150 6.85 15.72 3.23
N LEU A 151 6.19 14.56 3.16
CA LEU A 151 6.86 13.27 3.24
C LEU A 151 7.76 13.11 2.01
N LYS A 152 9.04 12.81 2.27
CA LYS A 152 10.08 12.64 1.23
C LYS A 152 10.67 11.24 1.24
N ASN A 153 10.83 10.63 2.41
CA ASN A 153 11.49 9.34 2.55
C ASN A 153 10.75 8.44 3.53
N ALA A 154 10.54 7.18 3.13
CA ALA A 154 10.05 6.14 4.02
C ALA A 154 10.99 4.93 3.89
N GLN A 155 11.65 4.58 4.99
CA GLN A 155 12.45 3.35 5.11
C GLN A 155 11.60 2.32 5.86
N LEU A 156 10.66 1.74 5.13
CA LEU A 156 9.68 0.83 5.71
C LEU A 156 10.26 -0.57 5.74
N HIS A 157 10.27 -1.16 6.91
CA HIS A 157 10.73 -2.52 7.11
C HIS A 157 9.90 -3.18 8.20
N SER A 158 9.74 -4.50 8.10
CA SER A 158 9.16 -5.31 9.15
C SER A 158 10.24 -6.26 9.67
N PRO A 159 10.47 -6.31 10.99
CA PRO A 159 11.39 -7.29 11.57
C PRO A 159 10.79 -8.71 11.57
N TYR A 160 9.51 -8.87 11.20
CA TYR A 160 8.79 -10.14 11.21
C TYR A 160 8.45 -10.59 9.78
N SER A 161 8.79 -11.84 9.43
CA SER A 161 8.66 -12.40 8.08
C SER A 161 7.24 -12.37 7.52
N PHE A 162 6.21 -12.41 8.37
CA PHE A 162 4.80 -12.46 7.97
C PHE A 162 4.04 -11.15 8.22
N THR A 163 4.71 -10.12 8.73
CA THR A 163 4.08 -8.82 8.95
C THR A 163 4.47 -7.87 7.81
N PRO A 164 3.52 -7.18 7.17
CA PRO A 164 3.84 -6.20 6.14
C PRO A 164 4.63 -5.02 6.75
N ALA A 165 5.52 -4.41 5.98
CA ALA A 165 6.18 -3.18 6.41
C ALA A 165 5.22 -1.97 6.39
N VAL A 166 4.21 -2.02 5.52
CA VAL A 166 3.19 -0.99 5.37
C VAL A 166 1.83 -1.62 5.19
N SER A 167 0.82 -1.06 5.88
CA SER A 167 -0.54 -1.56 5.78
C SER A 167 -1.56 -0.42 5.80
N PHE A 168 -2.36 -0.34 4.73
CA PHE A 168 -3.55 0.50 4.67
C PHE A 168 -4.75 -0.35 4.35
N GLY A 169 -5.67 -0.56 5.28
CA GLY A 169 -6.83 -1.42 5.02
C GLY A 169 -8.01 -1.15 5.94
N SER A 170 -9.20 -1.56 5.52
CA SER A 170 -10.44 -1.37 6.30
C SER A 170 -10.69 0.11 6.70
N ASN A 171 -10.19 1.06 5.90
CA ASN A 171 -10.47 2.49 6.08
C ASN A 171 -11.74 2.86 5.30
N SER A 172 -12.04 4.16 5.16
CA SER A 172 -13.18 4.59 4.34
C SER A 172 -13.06 4.04 2.90
N PRO A 173 -14.17 3.62 2.25
CA PRO A 173 -14.16 3.32 0.81
C PRO A 173 -13.74 4.50 -0.08
N LYS A 174 -13.80 5.72 0.47
CA LYS A 174 -13.32 6.95 -0.17
C LYS A 174 -11.83 7.22 0.06
N PHE A 175 -11.17 6.47 0.95
CA PHE A 175 -9.74 6.58 1.22
C PHE A 175 -8.94 6.43 -0.07
N CYS A 176 -7.97 7.32 -0.25
CA CYS A 176 -6.98 7.20 -1.31
C CYS A 176 -5.70 7.95 -0.94
N MET A 177 -4.58 7.51 -1.50
CA MET A 177 -3.30 8.20 -1.40
C MET A 177 -3.10 9.15 -2.58
N THR A 178 -2.48 10.28 -2.34
CA THR A 178 -1.93 11.10 -3.44
C THR A 178 -0.90 10.31 -4.22
N LEU A 179 -0.62 10.72 -5.47
CA LEU A 179 0.41 10.08 -6.29
C LEU A 179 1.80 10.16 -5.63
N GLN A 180 2.10 11.25 -4.91
CA GLN A 180 3.35 11.42 -4.17
C GLN A 180 3.45 10.42 -3.02
N GLU A 181 2.42 10.32 -2.17
CA GLU A 181 2.36 9.35 -1.08
C GLU A 181 2.51 7.92 -1.62
N ALA A 182 1.76 7.55 -2.67
CA ALA A 182 1.82 6.24 -3.28
C ALA A 182 3.24 5.90 -3.78
N LYS A 183 3.93 6.83 -4.47
CA LYS A 183 5.32 6.61 -4.93
C LYS A 183 6.31 6.38 -3.78
N ILE A 184 6.09 7.01 -2.63
CA ILE A 184 6.94 6.84 -1.46
C ILE A 184 6.66 5.49 -0.79
N PHE A 185 5.38 5.16 -0.56
CA PHE A 185 4.96 3.93 0.11
C PHE A 185 5.05 2.68 -0.77
N LEU A 186 5.22 2.81 -2.10
CA LEU A 186 5.30 1.70 -3.05
C LEU A 186 6.68 1.59 -3.71
N ASN A 187 7.75 1.94 -3.01
CA ASN A 187 9.09 1.85 -3.56
C ASN A 187 9.63 0.40 -3.50
N PHE A 188 9.63 -0.31 -4.64
CA PHE A 188 10.02 -1.73 -4.72
C PHE A 188 11.44 -2.03 -4.22
N ARG A 189 12.37 -1.08 -4.31
CA ARG A 189 13.75 -1.30 -3.84
C ARG A 189 13.85 -1.40 -2.33
N LYS A 190 12.79 -1.02 -1.60
CA LYS A 190 12.81 -0.84 -0.15
C LYS A 190 11.74 -1.64 0.58
N ILE A 191 10.74 -2.22 -0.10
CA ILE A 191 9.59 -2.84 0.54
C ILE A 191 9.36 -4.25 -0.01
N ASN A 192 9.51 -5.24 0.88
CA ASN A 192 9.35 -6.66 0.55
C ASN A 192 7.95 -7.21 0.86
N SER A 193 7.17 -6.52 1.72
CA SER A 193 5.83 -6.93 2.13
C SER A 193 4.93 -5.73 2.38
N PHE A 194 3.70 -5.77 1.86
CA PHE A 194 2.70 -4.72 1.97
C PHE A 194 1.30 -5.31 2.07
N MET A 195 0.33 -4.52 2.54
CA MET A 195 -1.09 -4.84 2.47
C MET A 195 -1.89 -3.56 2.24
N PHE A 196 -2.56 -3.44 1.10
CA PHE A 196 -3.36 -2.31 0.70
C PHE A 196 -4.78 -2.72 0.31
N ASP A 197 -5.75 -2.10 0.95
CA ASP A 197 -7.11 -1.93 0.47
C ASP A 197 -7.38 -0.42 0.34
N SER A 198 -7.00 0.12 -0.82
CA SER A 198 -6.98 1.56 -1.10
C SER A 198 -7.03 1.84 -2.61
N LYS A 199 -6.75 3.08 -2.99
CA LYS A 199 -6.57 3.54 -4.37
C LYS A 199 -5.65 4.77 -4.41
N VAL A 200 -5.17 5.11 -5.60
CA VAL A 200 -4.51 6.41 -5.82
C VAL A 200 -5.56 7.44 -6.22
N CYS A 201 -5.50 8.62 -5.59
CA CYS A 201 -6.43 9.70 -5.85
C CYS A 201 -6.20 10.29 -7.23
N LYS A 202 -7.29 10.55 -7.96
CA LYS A 202 -7.22 11.37 -9.18
C LYS A 202 -6.63 12.75 -8.83
N PRO A 203 -5.59 13.20 -9.55
CA PRO A 203 -5.04 14.54 -9.34
C PRO A 203 -6.08 15.60 -9.69
N GLY A 204 -6.16 16.67 -8.87
CA GLY A 204 -7.03 17.81 -9.14
C GLY A 204 -6.62 18.59 -10.39
N ASN A 205 -5.30 18.70 -10.63
CA ASN A 205 -4.71 19.36 -11.79
C ASN A 205 -3.78 18.38 -12.54
N PRO A 206 -4.30 17.58 -13.50
CA PRO A 206 -3.49 16.67 -14.30
C PRO A 206 -2.53 17.42 -15.22
N THR A 207 -1.26 16.99 -15.28
CA THR A 207 -0.26 17.58 -16.20
C THR A 207 -0.26 16.84 -17.54
N LYS A 208 0.64 17.20 -18.47
CA LYS A 208 0.83 16.41 -19.71
C LYS A 208 1.26 14.97 -19.40
N LYS A 209 2.12 14.79 -18.39
CA LYS A 209 2.70 13.49 -18.00
C LYS A 209 1.84 12.70 -17.00
N ILE A 210 0.99 13.36 -16.21
CA ILE A 210 0.10 12.73 -15.22
C ILE A 210 -1.35 12.87 -15.68
N CYS A 211 -2.04 11.75 -15.89
CA CYS A 211 -3.33 11.71 -16.58
C CYS A 211 -4.38 10.95 -15.77
N VAL A 212 -5.65 11.28 -16.00
CA VAL A 212 -6.81 10.52 -15.47
C VAL A 212 -7.57 9.76 -16.56
N ALA A 213 -7.11 9.91 -17.80
CA ALA A 213 -7.61 9.24 -19.00
C ALA A 213 -6.43 9.05 -19.98
N PRO A 214 -6.44 7.99 -20.80
CA PRO A 214 -5.36 7.71 -21.75
C PRO A 214 -5.27 8.82 -22.82
N LYS A 215 -4.07 9.39 -22.98
CA LYS A 215 -3.74 10.42 -23.97
C LYS A 215 -2.30 10.27 -24.43
N ILE A 216 -1.99 10.73 -25.64
CA ILE A 216 -0.62 10.70 -26.17
C ILE A 216 0.31 11.53 -25.26
N GLY A 217 1.48 10.97 -24.94
CA GLY A 217 2.46 11.60 -24.05
C GLY A 217 2.19 11.39 -22.56
N CYS A 218 1.14 10.65 -22.20
CA CYS A 218 0.89 10.26 -20.82
C CYS A 218 1.98 9.30 -20.32
N GLU A 219 2.60 9.59 -19.17
CA GLU A 219 3.58 8.69 -18.53
C GLU A 219 3.02 8.02 -17.28
N ASN A 220 2.14 8.70 -16.53
CA ASN A 220 1.52 8.21 -15.29
C ASN A 220 0.00 8.31 -15.45
N LEU A 221 -0.69 7.18 -15.60
CA LEU A 221 -2.15 7.14 -15.69
C LEU A 221 -2.74 6.75 -14.32
N VAL A 222 -3.59 7.61 -13.75
CA VAL A 222 -4.29 7.37 -12.49
C VAL A 222 -5.74 7.01 -12.78
N GLY A 223 -6.10 5.76 -12.50
CA GLY A 223 -7.38 5.14 -12.86
C GLY A 223 -7.21 3.94 -13.77
N ASP A 224 -8.30 3.20 -13.97
CA ASP A 224 -8.31 1.99 -14.78
C ASP A 224 -8.12 2.33 -16.27
N LEU A 225 -7.22 1.61 -16.95
CA LEU A 225 -7.02 1.69 -18.40
C LEU A 225 -7.90 0.67 -19.09
N LYS A 226 -8.89 1.13 -19.85
CA LYS A 226 -9.80 0.29 -20.62
C LYS A 226 -9.45 0.32 -22.11
N ILE A 227 -9.18 -0.85 -22.69
CA ILE A 227 -8.87 -1.04 -24.11
C ILE A 227 -9.99 -1.88 -24.73
N GLY A 228 -10.67 -1.31 -25.72
CA GLY A 228 -11.76 -1.93 -26.46
C GLY A 228 -11.52 -1.96 -27.98
N PRO A 229 -12.54 -2.26 -28.79
CA PRO A 229 -12.40 -2.44 -30.25
C PRO A 229 -11.81 -1.23 -30.98
N LYS A 230 -12.17 -0.01 -30.53
CA LYS A 230 -11.79 1.26 -31.16
C LYS A 230 -10.69 2.02 -30.41
N PHE A 231 -9.92 1.34 -29.57
CA PHE A 231 -8.88 1.98 -28.77
C PHE A 231 -7.71 2.45 -29.64
N ASP A 232 -7.26 3.69 -29.46
CA ASP A 232 -6.08 4.23 -30.12
C ASP A 232 -4.82 3.87 -29.33
N PHE A 233 -4.06 2.89 -29.82
CA PHE A 233 -2.85 2.39 -29.17
C PHE A 233 -1.71 3.41 -29.10
N LYS A 234 -1.74 4.52 -29.86
CA LYS A 234 -0.74 5.60 -29.72
C LYS A 234 -0.78 6.23 -28.32
N LYS A 235 -1.92 6.14 -27.62
CA LYS A 235 -2.12 6.70 -26.27
C LYS A 235 -1.38 5.96 -25.16
N VAL A 236 -0.89 4.74 -25.41
CA VAL A 236 -0.20 3.92 -24.39
C VAL A 236 1.30 3.77 -24.63
N LYS A 237 1.82 4.22 -25.78
CA LYS A 237 3.26 4.09 -26.10
C LYS A 237 4.18 4.75 -25.06
N SER A 238 3.81 5.91 -24.54
CA SER A 238 4.59 6.64 -23.53
C SER A 238 4.29 6.24 -22.09
N LEU A 239 3.28 5.38 -21.87
CA LEU A 239 2.80 5.04 -20.54
C LEU A 239 3.87 4.23 -19.80
N LYS A 240 4.24 4.68 -18.60
CA LYS A 240 5.23 4.02 -17.73
C LYS A 240 4.60 3.42 -16.48
N PHE A 241 3.64 4.13 -15.89
CA PHE A 241 3.00 3.73 -14.64
C PHE A 241 1.48 3.78 -14.78
N LEU A 242 0.81 2.68 -14.45
CA LEU A 242 -0.64 2.60 -14.38
C LEU A 242 -1.07 2.43 -12.92
N TYR A 243 -1.74 3.41 -12.34
CA TYR A 243 -2.32 3.35 -11.00
C TYR A 243 -3.80 2.97 -11.07
N GLY A 244 -4.05 1.71 -11.43
CA GLY A 244 -5.37 1.11 -11.61
C GLY A 244 -5.27 -0.25 -12.32
N SER A 245 -6.42 -0.79 -12.74
CA SER A 245 -6.46 -2.03 -13.53
C SER A 245 -6.18 -1.77 -15.01
N LEU A 246 -5.47 -2.69 -15.65
CA LEU A 246 -5.43 -2.82 -17.10
C LEU A 246 -6.55 -3.77 -17.54
N ILE A 247 -7.55 -3.25 -18.25
CA ILE A 247 -8.75 -3.97 -18.66
C ILE A 247 -8.81 -3.97 -20.19
N VAL A 248 -8.65 -5.13 -20.82
CA VAL A 248 -8.62 -5.28 -22.27
C VAL A 248 -9.74 -6.23 -22.69
N LYS A 249 -10.81 -5.70 -23.31
CA LYS A 249 -11.99 -6.49 -23.66
C LYS A 249 -12.41 -6.27 -25.11
N ASN A 250 -12.67 -7.35 -25.84
CA ASN A 250 -13.17 -7.29 -27.23
C ASN A 250 -12.34 -6.34 -28.13
N SER A 251 -11.03 -6.28 -27.93
CA SER A 251 -10.16 -5.33 -28.61
C SER A 251 -9.59 -5.87 -29.92
N ASN A 252 -9.03 -4.97 -30.72
CA ASN A 252 -8.22 -5.32 -31.89
C ASN A 252 -6.73 -5.54 -31.57
N LEU A 253 -6.37 -5.66 -30.29
CA LEU A 253 -4.99 -5.86 -29.86
C LEU A 253 -4.48 -7.23 -30.34
N THR A 254 -3.31 -7.25 -30.98
CA THR A 254 -2.64 -8.49 -31.42
C THR A 254 -1.61 -8.97 -30.42
N ASP A 255 -0.98 -8.06 -29.69
CA ASP A 255 0.07 -8.35 -28.72
C ASP A 255 0.28 -7.17 -27.76
N PHE A 256 0.92 -7.41 -26.63
CA PHE A 256 1.19 -6.39 -25.61
C PHE A 256 2.44 -5.53 -25.90
N LYS A 257 3.08 -5.63 -27.08
CA LYS A 257 4.25 -4.80 -27.42
C LYS A 257 3.91 -3.33 -27.61
N VAL A 258 2.62 -3.00 -27.79
CA VAL A 258 2.12 -1.61 -27.78
C VAL A 258 2.45 -0.84 -26.50
N PHE A 259 2.67 -1.57 -25.39
CA PHE A 259 3.11 -1.03 -24.11
C PHE A 259 4.65 -0.91 -24.06
N GLU A 260 5.21 -0.11 -24.96
CA GLU A 260 6.65 0.01 -25.19
C GLU A 260 7.46 0.47 -23.96
N ASN A 261 6.81 1.16 -23.02
CA ASN A 261 7.46 1.77 -21.86
C ASN A 261 6.79 1.43 -20.53
N LEU A 262 5.77 0.55 -20.50
CA LEU A 262 5.06 0.23 -19.26
C LEU A 262 5.97 -0.56 -18.33
N LEU A 263 6.26 0.02 -17.17
CA LEU A 263 7.15 -0.55 -16.15
C LEU A 263 6.35 -1.15 -15.00
N GLU A 264 5.28 -0.46 -14.57
CA GLU A 264 4.54 -0.85 -13.38
C GLU A 264 3.03 -0.70 -13.53
N ILE A 265 2.31 -1.66 -12.95
CA ILE A 265 0.85 -1.59 -12.71
C ILE A 265 0.60 -1.65 -11.21
N VAL A 266 -0.21 -0.74 -10.70
CA VAL A 266 -0.49 -0.56 -9.27
C VAL A 266 -2.00 -0.62 -9.05
N GLN A 267 -2.50 -1.79 -8.64
CA GLN A 267 -3.88 -2.02 -8.25
C GLN A 267 -3.95 -2.29 -6.74
N LEU A 268 -4.33 -1.26 -5.97
CA LEU A 268 -4.37 -1.32 -4.50
C LEU A 268 -5.74 -1.75 -3.95
N ASN A 269 -6.70 -2.06 -4.81
CA ASN A 269 -8.02 -2.53 -4.41
C ASN A 269 -8.05 -4.06 -4.44
N THR A 270 -8.32 -4.68 -3.29
CA THR A 270 -8.28 -6.13 -3.08
C THR A 270 -9.38 -6.90 -3.83
N THR A 271 -10.39 -6.22 -4.37
CA THR A 271 -11.51 -6.85 -5.11
C THR A 271 -11.36 -6.74 -6.62
N LYS A 272 -10.29 -6.12 -7.12
CA LYS A 272 -10.03 -5.93 -8.54
C LYS A 272 -8.75 -6.65 -9.00
N LEU A 273 -8.82 -7.25 -10.18
CA LEU A 273 -7.64 -7.75 -10.89
C LEU A 273 -6.75 -6.57 -11.32
N ALA A 274 -5.44 -6.74 -11.29
CA ALA A 274 -4.52 -5.76 -11.85
C ALA A 274 -4.51 -5.83 -13.39
N ILE A 275 -4.62 -7.03 -13.95
CA ILE A 275 -4.76 -7.27 -15.40
C ILE A 275 -6.00 -8.14 -15.63
N ASP A 276 -6.94 -7.64 -16.44
CA ASP A 276 -8.17 -8.33 -16.84
C ASP A 276 -8.32 -8.31 -18.36
N VAL A 277 -8.06 -9.44 -19.02
CA VAL A 277 -7.98 -9.53 -20.48
C VAL A 277 -8.98 -10.57 -20.99
N GLN A 278 -10.06 -10.12 -21.62
CA GLN A 278 -11.17 -11.00 -22.00
C GLN A 278 -11.60 -10.83 -23.46
N ASP A 279 -11.95 -11.93 -24.11
CA ASP A 279 -12.62 -11.94 -25.42
C ASP A 279 -11.84 -11.25 -26.55
N ASN A 280 -10.51 -11.19 -26.48
CA ASN A 280 -9.67 -10.59 -27.53
C ASN A 280 -9.26 -11.65 -28.56
N LYS A 281 -10.08 -11.84 -29.60
CA LYS A 281 -9.88 -12.89 -30.62
C LYS A 281 -8.66 -12.69 -31.52
N LYS A 282 -8.06 -11.50 -31.53
CA LYS A 282 -6.84 -11.20 -32.31
C LYS A 282 -5.55 -11.28 -31.48
N LEU A 283 -5.66 -11.40 -30.16
CA LEU A 283 -4.54 -11.31 -29.23
C LEU A 283 -3.73 -12.61 -29.22
N GLN A 284 -2.61 -12.64 -29.92
CA GLN A 284 -1.82 -13.84 -30.13
C GLN A 284 -0.69 -14.05 -29.13
N SER A 285 -0.22 -12.98 -28.47
CA SER A 285 0.78 -13.05 -27.40
C SER A 285 0.50 -12.08 -26.26
N ALA A 286 0.77 -12.50 -25.03
CA ALA A 286 0.58 -11.71 -23.81
C ALA A 286 1.88 -11.07 -23.27
N MET A 287 2.99 -11.15 -24.01
CA MET A 287 4.29 -10.70 -23.52
C MET A 287 4.40 -9.16 -23.45
N PHE A 288 4.76 -8.64 -22.28
CA PHE A 288 5.10 -7.22 -22.10
C PHE A 288 6.61 -6.98 -22.35
N PRO A 289 7.00 -5.91 -23.06
CA PRO A 289 8.42 -5.66 -23.34
C PRO A 289 9.26 -5.26 -22.12
N LYS A 290 8.70 -4.46 -21.21
CA LYS A 290 9.45 -3.82 -20.11
C LYS A 290 8.76 -3.87 -18.75
N LEU A 291 7.68 -4.64 -18.61
CA LEU A 291 6.94 -4.69 -17.36
C LEU A 291 7.81 -5.35 -16.28
N GLN A 292 8.03 -4.62 -15.18
CA GLN A 292 8.92 -5.01 -14.09
C GLN A 292 8.17 -5.38 -12.82
N ARG A 293 6.99 -4.78 -12.60
CA ARG A 293 6.24 -4.99 -11.36
C ARG A 293 4.73 -4.82 -11.55
N ILE A 294 3.98 -5.65 -10.85
CA ILE A 294 2.54 -5.47 -10.64
C ILE A 294 2.31 -5.49 -9.12
N TYR A 295 1.76 -4.41 -8.57
CA TYR A 295 1.33 -4.35 -7.18
C TYR A 295 -0.15 -4.68 -7.10
N THR A 296 -0.48 -5.75 -6.39
CA THR A 296 -1.85 -6.16 -6.10
C THR A 296 -1.88 -7.10 -4.91
N ASP A 297 -2.92 -6.96 -4.09
CA ASP A 297 -3.25 -7.89 -3.00
C ASP A 297 -4.40 -8.84 -3.39
N HIS A 298 -4.87 -8.78 -4.65
CA HIS A 298 -5.82 -9.75 -5.17
C HIS A 298 -5.11 -11.08 -5.45
N MET A 299 -5.71 -12.20 -4.99
CA MET A 299 -5.13 -13.55 -5.14
C MET A 299 -4.81 -13.91 -6.59
N ILE A 300 -5.69 -13.53 -7.51
CA ILE A 300 -5.48 -13.61 -8.96
C ILE A 300 -5.08 -12.21 -9.44
N GLY A 301 -3.80 -11.89 -9.56
CA GLY A 301 -3.37 -10.56 -10.01
C GLY A 301 -3.67 -10.31 -11.49
N ALA A 302 -3.55 -11.34 -12.33
CA ALA A 302 -3.75 -11.28 -13.77
C ALA A 302 -4.64 -12.43 -14.26
N SER A 303 -5.65 -12.11 -15.07
CA SER A 303 -6.54 -13.10 -15.68
C SER A 303 -6.73 -12.85 -17.17
N PHE A 304 -6.56 -13.91 -17.96
CA PHE A 304 -6.79 -13.95 -19.39
C PHE A 304 -7.89 -14.98 -19.66
N LYS A 305 -9.02 -14.59 -20.23
CA LYS A 305 -10.14 -15.50 -20.53
C LYS A 305 -10.69 -15.32 -21.95
N ASN A 306 -11.03 -16.42 -22.61
CA ASN A 306 -11.69 -16.44 -23.92
C ASN A 306 -10.98 -15.62 -25.02
N ASN A 307 -9.65 -15.48 -24.93
CA ASN A 307 -8.85 -14.79 -25.93
C ASN A 307 -8.53 -15.72 -27.13
N HIS A 308 -7.66 -15.31 -28.05
CA HIS A 308 -7.25 -16.18 -29.15
C HIS A 308 -6.58 -17.47 -28.64
N ASN A 309 -6.85 -18.60 -29.29
CA ASN A 309 -6.41 -19.94 -28.88
C ASN A 309 -4.88 -20.08 -28.76
N SER A 310 -4.10 -19.24 -29.45
CA SER A 310 -2.63 -19.28 -29.33
C SER A 310 -2.15 -18.95 -27.92
N LEU A 311 -2.89 -18.15 -27.14
CA LEU A 311 -2.49 -17.80 -25.77
C LEU A 311 -2.47 -19.02 -24.84
N LYS A 312 -3.23 -20.08 -25.14
CA LYS A 312 -3.19 -21.34 -24.39
C LYS A 312 -1.78 -21.96 -24.36
N PHE A 313 -0.95 -21.61 -25.34
CA PHE A 313 0.43 -22.10 -25.47
C PHE A 313 1.49 -21.02 -25.16
N ASP A 314 1.09 -19.82 -24.72
CA ASP A 314 2.00 -18.72 -24.36
C ASP A 314 2.40 -18.79 -22.87
N PHE A 315 2.88 -19.96 -22.44
CA PHE A 315 3.28 -20.19 -21.04
C PHE A 315 4.45 -19.29 -20.61
N ASN A 316 5.32 -18.90 -21.55
CA ASN A 316 6.41 -17.95 -21.31
C ASN A 316 5.87 -16.56 -20.87
N ALA A 317 4.85 -16.03 -21.55
CA ALA A 317 4.20 -14.81 -21.10
C ALA A 317 3.51 -14.99 -19.73
N CYS A 318 2.88 -16.15 -19.49
CA CYS A 318 2.29 -16.46 -18.19
C CYS A 318 3.33 -16.38 -17.05
N PHE A 319 4.47 -17.07 -17.18
CA PHE A 319 5.54 -17.02 -16.19
C PHE A 319 6.14 -15.61 -16.04
N SER A 320 6.34 -14.89 -17.15
CA SER A 320 6.83 -13.51 -17.14
C SER A 320 5.92 -12.59 -16.31
N ILE A 321 4.61 -12.64 -16.56
CA ILE A 321 3.61 -11.86 -15.81
C ILE A 321 3.57 -12.28 -14.35
N ARG A 322 3.52 -13.59 -14.06
CA ARG A 322 3.49 -14.11 -12.69
C ARG A 322 4.65 -13.62 -11.84
N ASN A 323 5.86 -13.69 -12.40
CA ASN A 323 7.08 -13.31 -11.70
C ASN A 323 7.06 -11.84 -11.26
N VAL A 324 6.43 -10.96 -12.04
CA VAL A 324 6.32 -9.54 -11.70
C VAL A 324 5.14 -9.19 -10.77
N VAL A 325 4.13 -10.06 -10.60
CA VAL A 325 3.02 -9.87 -9.64
C VAL A 325 3.44 -10.15 -8.20
N GLY A 326 3.98 -11.35 -7.94
CA GLY A 326 4.19 -11.84 -6.58
C GLY A 326 5.44 -12.68 -6.41
N GLY A 327 6.34 -12.66 -7.40
CA GLY A 327 7.48 -13.56 -7.45
C GLY A 327 7.08 -14.99 -7.84
N GLN A 328 8.08 -15.88 -7.91
CA GLN A 328 7.95 -17.22 -8.50
C GLN A 328 7.01 -18.17 -7.73
N TYR A 329 6.73 -17.89 -6.45
CA TYR A 329 5.99 -18.78 -5.55
C TYR A 329 4.48 -18.54 -5.50
N ASN A 330 3.97 -17.49 -6.17
CA ASN A 330 2.54 -17.20 -6.20
C ASN A 330 1.86 -17.83 -7.42
N HIS A 331 1.70 -19.16 -7.39
CA HIS A 331 1.17 -19.96 -8.51
C HIS A 331 -0.27 -19.58 -8.92
N PHE A 332 -1.04 -18.93 -8.05
CA PHE A 332 -2.43 -18.53 -8.34
C PHE A 332 -2.57 -17.16 -8.99
N SER A 333 -1.51 -16.35 -8.94
CA SER A 333 -1.58 -14.93 -9.31
C SER A 333 -1.80 -14.65 -10.80
N THR A 334 -1.56 -15.62 -11.69
CA THR A 334 -1.74 -15.46 -13.14
C THR A 334 -2.45 -16.68 -13.71
N ARG A 335 -3.53 -16.46 -14.47
CA ARG A 335 -4.36 -17.52 -15.06
C ARG A 335 -4.72 -17.22 -16.51
N PHE A 336 -4.65 -18.24 -17.36
CA PHE A 336 -5.11 -18.21 -18.76
C PHE A 336 -6.16 -19.30 -18.95
N ASP A 337 -7.41 -18.92 -19.23
CA ASP A 337 -8.55 -19.84 -19.31
C ASP A 337 -8.61 -20.80 -18.12
N ASP A 338 -8.41 -20.23 -16.92
CA ASP A 338 -8.36 -20.91 -15.62
C ASP A 338 -7.17 -21.88 -15.40
N LEU A 339 -6.32 -22.07 -16.41
CA LEU A 339 -5.06 -22.83 -16.31
C LEU A 339 -3.97 -22.03 -15.58
N SER A 340 -3.16 -22.72 -14.79
CA SER A 340 -1.91 -22.17 -14.26
C SER A 340 -0.82 -22.14 -15.35
N CYS A 341 0.27 -21.41 -15.12
CA CYS A 341 1.38 -21.38 -16.06
C CYS A 341 2.02 -22.77 -16.24
N GLU A 342 2.09 -23.57 -15.18
CA GLU A 342 2.59 -24.95 -15.21
C GLU A 342 1.66 -25.87 -16.01
N ASP A 343 0.34 -25.71 -15.87
CA ASP A 343 -0.62 -26.47 -16.67
C ASP A 343 -0.45 -26.14 -18.15
N MET A 344 -0.26 -24.86 -18.48
CA MET A 344 -0.01 -24.42 -19.86
C MET A 344 1.28 -24.99 -20.44
N GLU A 345 2.36 -25.02 -19.65
CA GLU A 345 3.66 -25.59 -20.09
C GLU A 345 3.54 -27.08 -20.42
N ARG A 346 2.71 -27.82 -19.67
CA ARG A 346 2.44 -29.25 -19.90
C ARG A 346 1.55 -29.52 -21.10
N LEU A 347 0.81 -28.53 -21.59
CA LEU A 347 0.03 -28.66 -22.82
C LEU A 347 1.00 -28.79 -24.00
N LYS A 348 1.25 -30.03 -24.44
CA LYS A 348 1.93 -30.28 -25.70
C LYS A 348 1.21 -29.51 -26.79
N LYS A 349 1.92 -28.65 -27.54
CA LYS A 349 1.42 -28.21 -28.84
C LYS A 349 1.02 -29.48 -29.59
N PRO A 350 -0.22 -29.61 -30.10
CA PRO A 350 -0.51 -30.72 -30.99
C PRO A 350 0.56 -30.68 -32.08
N ASN A 351 1.32 -31.76 -32.20
CA ASN A 351 2.33 -31.90 -33.23
C ASN A 351 1.66 -31.52 -34.55
N GLY A 352 2.10 -30.43 -35.17
CA GLY A 352 1.76 -30.15 -36.56
C GLY A 352 2.19 -31.38 -37.34
N GLY A 353 1.21 -32.05 -37.94
CA GLY A 353 1.46 -33.08 -38.94
C GLY A 353 2.41 -32.50 -39.98
N LYS A 354 3.37 -33.33 -40.38
CA LYS A 354 4.10 -33.14 -41.63
C LYS A 354 3.14 -33.08 -42.80
#